data_AF-A0A7K4DI62-F1
#
_entry.id   AF-A0A7K4DI62-F1
#
_cell.length_a   1.000
_cell.length_b   1.000
_cell.length_c   1.000
_cell.angle_alpha   90.00
_cell.angle_beta   90.00
_cell.angle_gamma   90.00
#
_symmetry.space_group_name_H-M   'P 1'
#
loop_
_entity.id
_entity.type
_entity.pdbx_description
1 polymer ?
#
loop_
_entity_poly.entity_id
_entity_poly.type
_entity_poly.pdbx_seq_one_letter_code
_entity_poly.pdbx_strand_id
1 'polypeptide(L)'
;MTQQRMARMLFSFYRKTGKPAIQQRAIDVVSSIDDDRIRYSMMVQLEQATPQSWKSTVFGRILDCREKIRSGEYTTKDMIALNRAIKVVPDRAKRATYYTELSLIARDAGQHELADRMLLCALDEAKIIRPLSRRAFALGDMACRIYAEHYVDRSREILDMAVNEALNIRDSTVRDEVYDELDMSIRVVQEHWL
;
A
#
# COMPACT_ATOMS: atom_id res chain seq x y z
N MET A 1 7.39 4.25 -12.32
CA MET A 1 7.79 2.97 -12.97
C MET A 1 9.29 2.92 -13.34
N THR A 2 9.87 3.96 -13.95
CA THR A 2 11.27 3.93 -14.45
C THR A 2 12.34 3.77 -13.36
N GLN A 3 12.23 4.54 -12.27
CA GLN A 3 13.18 4.46 -11.13
C GLN A 3 13.16 3.09 -10.44
N GLN A 4 11.97 2.50 -10.29
CA GLN A 4 11.79 1.18 -9.67
C GLN A 4 12.46 0.06 -10.47
N ARG A 5 12.27 0.06 -11.80
CA ARG A 5 12.93 -0.91 -12.69
C ARG A 5 14.46 -0.73 -12.67
N MET A 6 14.93 0.51 -12.67
CA MET A 6 16.35 0.83 -12.60
C MET A 6 16.97 0.37 -11.27
N ALA A 7 16.31 0.63 -10.14
CA ALA A 7 16.76 0.15 -8.83
C ALA A 7 16.87 -1.38 -8.77
N ARG A 8 15.86 -2.11 -9.28
CA ARG A 8 15.89 -3.59 -9.34
C ARG A 8 17.02 -4.10 -10.23
N MET A 9 17.26 -3.46 -11.37
CA MET A 9 18.35 -3.82 -12.27
C MET A 9 19.71 -3.62 -11.58
N LEU A 10 19.93 -2.45 -10.98
CA LEU A 10 21.17 -2.14 -10.24
C LEU A 10 21.38 -3.12 -9.07
N PHE A 11 20.32 -3.49 -8.36
CA PHE A 11 20.40 -4.49 -7.30
C PHE A 11 20.81 -5.87 -7.83
N SER A 12 20.18 -6.34 -8.92
CA SER A 12 20.55 -7.61 -9.55
C SER A 12 22.01 -7.63 -10.00
N PHE A 13 22.51 -6.49 -10.48
CA PHE A 13 23.89 -6.33 -10.91
C PHE A 13 24.85 -6.28 -9.72
N TYR A 14 24.48 -5.61 -8.62
CA TYR A 14 25.21 -5.66 -7.36
C TYR A 14 25.33 -7.09 -6.83
N ARG A 15 24.21 -7.84 -6.74
CA ARG A 15 24.23 -9.25 -6.28
C ARG A 15 25.17 -10.14 -7.10
N LYS A 16 25.32 -9.87 -8.40
CA LYS A 16 26.22 -10.64 -9.28
C LYS A 16 27.69 -10.22 -9.17
N THR A 17 27.96 -8.95 -8.85
CA THR A 17 29.31 -8.37 -8.98
C THR A 17 29.96 -8.00 -7.65
N GLY A 18 29.18 -7.88 -6.56
CA GLY A 18 29.63 -7.48 -5.23
C GLY A 18 30.14 -6.03 -5.13
N LYS A 19 30.04 -5.20 -6.20
CA LYS A 19 30.69 -3.87 -6.17
C LYS A 19 29.87 -2.86 -5.36
N PRO A 20 30.44 -2.24 -4.31
CA PRO A 20 29.72 -1.32 -3.43
C PRO A 20 29.26 -0.04 -4.15
N ALA A 21 29.96 0.42 -5.18
CA ALA A 21 29.54 1.58 -5.98
C ALA A 21 28.19 1.37 -6.70
N ILE A 22 27.88 0.12 -7.08
CA ILE A 22 26.60 -0.22 -7.73
C ILE A 22 25.48 -0.25 -6.68
N GLN A 23 25.78 -0.77 -5.49
CA GLN A 23 24.87 -0.74 -4.35
C GLN A 23 24.50 0.69 -3.97
N GLN A 24 25.49 1.59 -3.86
CA GLN A 24 25.24 2.99 -3.55
C GLN A 24 24.35 3.66 -4.60
N ARG A 25 24.60 3.43 -5.90
CA ARG A 25 23.71 3.93 -6.96
C ARG A 25 22.29 3.38 -6.86
N ALA A 26 22.12 2.11 -6.49
CA ALA A 26 20.79 1.55 -6.25
C ALA A 26 20.09 2.26 -5.08
N ILE A 27 20.82 2.51 -3.98
CA ILE A 27 20.32 3.24 -2.80
C ILE A 27 19.91 4.66 -3.16
N ASP A 28 20.71 5.38 -3.93
CA ASP A 28 20.42 6.76 -4.33
C ASP A 28 19.15 6.82 -5.19
N VAL A 29 19.01 5.88 -6.13
CA VAL A 29 17.81 5.76 -6.98
C VAL A 29 16.58 5.45 -6.13
N VAL A 30 16.66 4.47 -5.22
CA VAL A 30 15.54 4.15 -4.32
C VAL A 30 15.21 5.35 -3.45
N SER A 31 16.20 6.05 -2.89
CA SER A 31 15.98 7.22 -2.03
C SER A 31 15.20 8.34 -2.70
N SER A 32 15.24 8.42 -4.05
CA SER A 32 14.50 9.41 -4.84
C SER A 32 13.07 9.03 -5.21
N ILE A 33 12.60 7.82 -4.88
CA ILE A 33 11.22 7.37 -5.19
C ILE A 33 10.24 8.09 -4.28
N ASP A 34 9.26 8.83 -4.80
CA ASP A 34 8.32 9.62 -3.96
C ASP A 34 7.41 8.77 -3.07
N ASP A 35 7.09 7.54 -3.47
CA ASP A 35 6.25 6.62 -2.70
C ASP A 35 7.05 5.97 -1.57
N ASP A 36 6.83 6.42 -0.33
CA ASP A 36 7.53 5.96 0.88
C ASP A 36 7.42 4.43 1.07
N ARG A 37 6.29 3.81 0.70
CA ARG A 37 6.09 2.36 0.82
C ARG A 37 6.95 1.60 -0.17
N ILE A 38 6.92 2.01 -1.44
CA ILE A 38 7.73 1.38 -2.47
C ILE A 38 9.21 1.56 -2.12
N ARG A 39 9.57 2.76 -1.67
CA ARG A 39 10.90 3.07 -1.16
C ARG A 39 11.30 2.06 -0.08
N TYR A 40 10.44 1.84 0.92
CA TYR A 40 10.69 0.87 1.99
C TYR A 40 10.86 -0.55 1.49
N SER A 41 9.93 -1.06 0.68
CA SER A 41 10.01 -2.41 0.15
C SER A 41 11.33 -2.65 -0.60
N MET A 42 11.82 -1.64 -1.33
CA MET A 42 13.07 -1.72 -2.07
C MET A 42 14.29 -1.63 -1.16
N MET A 43 14.30 -0.75 -0.16
CA MET A 43 15.41 -0.70 0.81
C MET A 43 15.56 -2.01 1.58
N VAL A 44 14.45 -2.65 1.96
CA VAL A 44 14.47 -3.99 2.59
C VAL A 44 15.05 -5.03 1.63
N GLN A 45 14.67 -5.02 0.35
CA GLN A 45 15.27 -5.91 -0.66
C GLN A 45 16.78 -5.67 -0.83
N LEU A 46 17.24 -4.42 -0.68
CA LEU A 46 18.66 -4.05 -0.71
C LEU A 46 19.42 -4.39 0.59
N GLU A 47 18.76 -5.01 1.58
CA GLU A 47 19.31 -5.31 2.91
C GLU A 47 19.88 -4.05 3.60
N GLN A 48 19.28 -2.88 3.32
CA GLN A 48 19.70 -1.60 3.90
C GLN A 48 18.81 -1.19 5.07
N ALA A 49 19.45 -0.59 6.07
CA ALA A 49 18.73 0.11 7.13
C ALA A 49 17.94 1.28 6.52
N THR A 50 16.71 1.48 6.98
CA THR A 50 15.90 2.62 6.56
C THR A 50 16.57 3.93 7.00
N PRO A 51 16.68 4.95 6.13
CA PRO A 51 17.26 6.23 6.48
C PRO A 51 16.55 6.87 7.69
N GLN A 52 17.32 7.55 8.56
CA GLN A 52 16.76 8.21 9.76
C GLN A 52 15.68 9.26 9.42
N SER A 53 15.78 9.89 8.25
CA SER A 53 14.79 10.84 7.74
C SER A 53 13.40 10.22 7.50
N TRP A 54 13.27 8.90 7.46
CA TRP A 54 11.97 8.23 7.30
C TRP A 54 11.15 8.14 8.57
N LYS A 55 11.78 8.18 9.75
CA LYS A 55 11.06 8.13 11.03
C LYS A 55 10.06 9.28 11.19
N SER A 56 10.25 10.39 10.47
CA SER A 56 9.32 11.51 10.47
C SER A 56 8.14 11.34 9.51
N THR A 57 8.22 10.42 8.54
CA THR A 57 7.15 10.17 7.56
C THR A 57 5.97 9.44 8.18
N VAL A 58 4.79 9.57 7.56
CA VAL A 58 3.60 8.82 8.00
C VAL A 58 3.83 7.32 7.89
N PHE A 59 4.46 6.87 6.80
CA PHE A 59 4.77 5.45 6.62
C PHE A 59 5.79 4.93 7.64
N GLY A 60 6.81 5.73 7.99
CA GLY A 60 7.73 5.40 9.09
C GLY A 60 6.99 5.19 10.41
N ARG A 61 6.01 6.04 10.73
CA ARG A 61 5.18 5.87 11.93
C ARG A 61 4.30 4.62 11.86
N ILE A 62 3.82 4.21 10.68
CA ILE A 62 3.09 2.95 10.49
C ILE A 62 4.00 1.77 10.84
N LEU A 63 5.27 1.79 10.40
CA LEU A 63 6.25 0.77 10.73
C LEU A 63 6.58 0.73 12.23
N ASP A 64 6.72 1.89 12.88
CA ASP A 64 6.89 1.93 14.34
C ASP A 64 5.66 1.36 15.07
N CYS A 65 4.46 1.64 14.55
CA CYS A 65 3.23 1.07 15.09
C CYS A 65 3.12 -0.44 14.83
N ARG A 66 3.67 -0.95 13.73
CA ARG A 66 3.75 -2.40 13.47
C ARG A 66 4.46 -3.13 14.60
N GLU A 67 5.62 -2.64 15.01
CA GLU A 67 6.38 -3.27 16.10
C GLU A 67 5.60 -3.21 17.42
N LYS A 68 4.98 -2.06 17.74
CA LYS A 68 4.13 -1.92 18.93
C LYS A 68 2.89 -2.81 18.92
N ILE A 69 2.26 -2.99 17.76
CA ILE A 69 1.08 -3.85 17.60
C ILE A 69 1.50 -5.31 17.85
N ARG A 70 2.65 -5.73 17.31
CA ARG A 70 3.19 -7.09 17.50
C ARG A 70 3.64 -7.35 18.94
N SER A 71 4.19 -6.34 19.63
CA SER A 71 4.59 -6.46 21.03
C SER A 71 3.44 -6.30 22.03
N GLY A 72 2.25 -5.89 21.56
CA GLY A 72 1.10 -5.59 22.42
C GLY A 72 1.17 -4.25 23.17
N GLU A 73 2.16 -3.41 22.86
CA GLU A 73 2.35 -2.07 23.45
C GLU A 73 1.56 -0.98 22.73
N TYR A 74 0.79 -1.33 21.70
CA TYR A 74 0.02 -0.37 20.93
C TYR A 74 -1.14 0.21 21.73
N THR A 75 -1.06 1.50 22.06
CA THR A 75 -2.06 2.17 22.89
C THR A 75 -3.06 2.99 22.07
N THR A 76 -4.17 3.37 22.70
CA THR A 76 -5.12 4.35 22.16
C THR A 76 -4.45 5.68 21.81
N LYS A 77 -3.41 6.09 22.56
CA LYS A 77 -2.65 7.32 22.27
C LYS A 77 -1.87 7.18 20.96
N ASP A 78 -1.23 6.04 20.73
CA ASP A 78 -0.53 5.75 19.46
C ASP A 78 -1.51 5.78 18.29
N MET A 79 -2.68 5.16 18.44
CA MET A 79 -3.75 5.19 17.44
C MET A 79 -4.19 6.61 17.11
N ILE A 80 -4.45 7.45 18.12
CA ILE A 80 -4.86 8.85 17.88
C ILE A 80 -3.75 9.64 17.19
N ALA A 81 -2.50 9.47 17.61
CA ALA A 81 -1.36 10.17 17.03
C ALA A 81 -1.15 9.78 15.55
N LEU A 82 -1.24 8.49 15.24
CA LEU A 82 -1.11 7.99 13.87
C LEU A 82 -2.29 8.42 13.01
N ASN A 83 -3.51 8.34 13.52
CA ASN A 83 -4.71 8.80 12.82
C ASN A 83 -4.60 10.28 12.43
N ARG A 84 -4.10 11.14 13.32
CA ARG A 84 -3.82 12.56 13.00
C ARG A 84 -2.76 12.69 11.91
N ALA A 85 -1.68 11.90 11.99
CA ALA A 85 -0.61 11.92 10.98
C ALA A 85 -1.10 11.47 9.59
N ILE A 86 -1.97 10.47 9.52
CA ILE A 86 -2.59 10.05 8.26
C ILE A 86 -3.52 11.13 7.73
N LYS A 87 -4.37 11.73 8.59
CA LYS A 87 -5.35 12.73 8.15
C LYS A 87 -4.74 14.00 7.54
N VAL A 88 -3.53 14.40 7.92
CA VAL A 88 -2.86 15.55 7.30
C VAL A 88 -2.32 15.29 5.89
N VAL A 89 -2.28 14.03 5.45
CA VAL A 89 -1.88 13.68 4.08
C VAL A 89 -2.94 14.20 3.10
N PRO A 90 -2.58 15.07 2.14
CA PRO A 90 -3.57 15.67 1.23
C PRO A 90 -4.27 14.61 0.35
N ASP A 91 -3.51 13.61 -0.08
CA ASP A 91 -3.99 12.56 -0.96
C ASP A 91 -4.84 11.52 -0.22
N ARG A 92 -6.16 11.53 -0.47
CA ARG A 92 -7.14 10.55 0.01
C ARG A 92 -6.78 9.10 -0.36
N ALA A 93 -6.22 8.85 -1.55
CA ALA A 93 -5.85 7.49 -1.96
C ALA A 93 -4.69 6.96 -1.11
N LYS A 94 -3.70 7.82 -0.81
CA LYS A 94 -2.61 7.48 0.12
C LYS A 94 -3.13 7.23 1.54
N ARG A 95 -4.11 8.02 2.01
CA ARG A 95 -4.76 7.76 3.30
C ARG A 95 -5.44 6.39 3.36
N ALA A 96 -6.24 6.06 2.34
CA ALA A 96 -6.88 4.75 2.23
C ALA A 96 -5.85 3.61 2.24
N THR A 97 -4.75 3.79 1.52
CA THR A 97 -3.61 2.87 1.54
C THR A 97 -3.04 2.69 2.96
N TYR A 98 -2.74 3.78 3.66
CA TYR A 98 -2.16 3.73 5.00
C TYR A 98 -3.06 3.05 6.04
N TYR A 99 -4.37 3.30 5.99
CA TYR A 99 -5.31 2.58 6.84
C TYR A 99 -5.43 1.10 6.47
N THR A 100 -5.32 0.75 5.18
CA THR A 100 -5.32 -0.66 4.74
C THR A 100 -4.10 -1.40 5.28
N GLU A 101 -2.90 -0.80 5.19
CA GLU A 101 -1.68 -1.37 5.77
C GLU A 101 -1.81 -1.62 7.28
N LEU A 102 -2.37 -0.65 8.02
CA LEU A 102 -2.62 -0.82 9.45
C LEU A 102 -3.64 -1.91 9.75
N SER A 103 -4.67 -2.05 8.92
CA SER A 103 -5.65 -3.12 9.05
C SER A 103 -4.98 -4.49 8.95
N LEU A 104 -4.12 -4.69 7.94
CA LEU A 104 -3.40 -5.93 7.73
C LEU A 104 -2.44 -6.23 8.88
N ILE A 105 -1.63 -5.25 9.28
CA ILE A 105 -0.71 -5.35 10.43
C ILE A 105 -1.45 -5.76 11.71
N ALA A 106 -2.59 -5.13 12.00
CA ALA A 106 -3.38 -5.45 13.19
C ALA A 106 -3.99 -6.85 13.10
N ARG A 107 -4.43 -7.26 11.90
CA ARG A 107 -5.05 -8.57 11.67
C ARG A 107 -4.04 -9.70 11.84
N ASP A 108 -2.83 -9.55 11.30
CA ASP A 108 -1.75 -10.53 11.43
C ASP A 108 -1.27 -10.67 12.87
N ALA A 109 -1.42 -9.63 13.70
CA ALA A 109 -1.17 -9.66 15.13
C ALA A 109 -2.36 -10.18 15.95
N GLY A 110 -3.44 -10.64 15.33
CA GLY A 110 -4.65 -11.14 15.99
C GLY A 110 -5.56 -10.05 16.61
N GLN A 111 -5.27 -8.77 16.37
CA GLN A 111 -6.06 -7.65 16.87
C GLN A 111 -7.23 -7.31 15.93
N HIS A 112 -8.20 -8.23 15.81
CA HIS A 112 -9.28 -8.15 14.83
C HIS A 112 -10.14 -6.88 14.94
N GLU A 113 -10.48 -6.43 16.16
CA GLU A 113 -11.26 -5.19 16.35
C GLU A 113 -10.54 -3.95 15.82
N LEU A 114 -9.22 -3.86 16.02
CA LEU A 114 -8.41 -2.78 15.49
C LEU A 114 -8.33 -2.88 13.97
N ALA A 115 -8.12 -4.10 13.44
CA ALA A 115 -8.06 -4.36 12.02
C ALA A 115 -9.33 -3.90 11.29
N ASP A 116 -10.49 -4.25 11.82
CA ASP A 116 -11.79 -3.89 11.24
C ASP A 116 -12.02 -2.38 11.30
N ARG A 117 -11.67 -1.73 12.42
CA ARG A 117 -11.75 -0.27 12.55
C ARG A 117 -10.87 0.45 11.54
N MET A 118 -9.64 -0.02 11.33
CA MET A 118 -8.72 0.57 10.35
C MET A 118 -9.22 0.35 8.92
N LEU A 119 -9.78 -0.82 8.61
CA LEU A 119 -10.37 -1.08 7.30
C LEU A 119 -11.55 -0.16 7.01
N LEU A 120 -12.42 0.09 7.99
CA LEU A 120 -13.52 1.06 7.85
C LEU A 120 -12.98 2.47 7.57
N CYS A 121 -11.93 2.90 8.26
CA CYS A 121 -11.27 4.18 7.97
C CYS A 121 -10.71 4.22 6.53
N ALA A 122 -10.15 3.13 6.03
CA ALA A 122 -9.67 3.05 4.65
C ALA A 122 -10.81 3.23 3.64
N LEU A 123 -11.95 2.56 3.87
CA LEU A 123 -13.14 2.64 3.01
C LEU A 123 -13.78 4.04 3.04
N ASP A 124 -13.83 4.68 4.22
CA ASP A 124 -14.32 6.05 4.36
C ASP A 124 -13.49 7.06 3.56
N GLU A 125 -12.16 6.90 3.57
CA GLU A 125 -11.25 7.71 2.76
C GLU A 125 -11.44 7.44 1.27
N ALA A 126 -11.58 6.17 0.87
CA ALA A 126 -11.80 5.78 -0.52
C ALA A 126 -13.13 6.34 -1.08
N LYS A 127 -14.22 6.26 -0.31
CA LYS A 127 -15.57 6.71 -0.70
C LYS A 127 -15.64 8.18 -1.11
N ILE A 128 -14.72 9.03 -0.64
CA ILE A 128 -14.72 10.47 -0.96
C ILE A 128 -13.90 10.76 -2.23
N ILE A 129 -13.07 9.82 -2.70
CA ILE A 129 -12.20 10.02 -3.86
C ILE A 129 -13.04 10.35 -5.10
N ARG A 130 -12.60 11.37 -5.82
CA ARG A 130 -13.08 11.75 -7.15
C ARG A 130 -11.87 11.98 -8.08
N PRO A 131 -12.00 11.76 -9.39
CA PRO A 131 -13.16 11.19 -10.10
C PRO A 131 -13.41 9.71 -9.75
N LEU A 132 -14.50 9.12 -10.27
CA LEU A 132 -14.87 7.71 -10.03
C LEU A 132 -13.79 6.72 -10.48
N SER A 133 -13.12 6.98 -11.60
CA SER A 133 -11.98 6.17 -12.05
C SER A 133 -10.89 6.06 -10.98
N ARG A 134 -10.50 7.19 -10.39
CA ARG A 134 -9.50 7.24 -9.32
C ARG A 134 -9.94 6.49 -8.06
N ARG A 135 -11.23 6.49 -7.75
CA ARG A 135 -11.79 5.71 -6.65
C ARG A 135 -11.75 4.22 -6.93
N ALA A 136 -12.17 3.81 -8.12
CA ALA A 136 -12.11 2.42 -8.56
C ALA A 136 -10.68 1.88 -8.45
N PHE A 137 -9.68 2.65 -8.90
CA PHE A 137 -8.27 2.27 -8.73
C PHE A 137 -7.82 2.15 -7.28
N ALA A 138 -8.24 3.08 -6.40
CA ALA A 138 -7.90 3.00 -4.98
C ALA A 138 -8.51 1.75 -4.33
N LEU A 139 -9.77 1.42 -4.64
CA LEU A 139 -10.43 0.21 -4.15
C LEU A 139 -9.79 -1.07 -4.72
N GLY A 140 -9.41 -1.07 -6.01
CA GLY A 140 -8.68 -2.19 -6.63
C GLY A 140 -7.33 -2.44 -5.97
N ASP A 141 -6.54 -1.39 -5.72
CA ASP A 141 -5.27 -1.49 -4.98
C ASP A 141 -5.48 -2.02 -3.55
N MET A 142 -6.53 -1.58 -2.86
CA MET A 142 -6.89 -2.13 -1.54
C MET A 142 -7.22 -3.63 -1.62
N ALA A 143 -8.03 -4.05 -2.60
CA ALA A 143 -8.41 -5.44 -2.79
C ALA A 143 -7.19 -6.35 -3.05
N CYS A 144 -6.27 -5.91 -3.91
CA CYS A 144 -5.03 -6.65 -4.19
C CYS A 144 -4.16 -6.84 -2.95
N ARG A 145 -4.06 -5.83 -2.08
CA ARG A 145 -3.28 -5.93 -0.83
C ARG A 145 -3.90 -6.89 0.16
N ILE A 146 -5.20 -6.80 0.34
CA ILE A 146 -5.95 -7.67 1.25
C ILE A 146 -5.87 -9.13 0.75
N TYR A 147 -5.88 -9.33 -0.57
CA TYR A 147 -5.67 -10.63 -1.18
C TYR A 147 -4.28 -11.20 -0.95
N ALA A 148 -3.23 -10.36 -1.07
CA ALA A 148 -1.85 -10.78 -0.89
C ALA A 148 -1.58 -11.36 0.52
N GLU A 149 -2.37 -10.96 1.52
CA GLU A 149 -2.36 -11.51 2.88
C GLU A 149 -3.42 -12.62 3.09
N HIS A 150 -3.91 -13.22 2.00
CA HIS A 150 -4.85 -14.34 1.98
C HIS A 150 -6.25 -14.08 2.56
N TYR A 151 -6.67 -12.81 2.68
CA TYR A 151 -8.04 -12.45 3.12
C TYR A 151 -9.01 -12.39 1.93
N VAL A 152 -9.26 -13.55 1.33
CA VAL A 152 -9.93 -13.70 0.03
C VAL A 152 -11.34 -13.09 -0.01
N ASP A 153 -12.22 -13.45 0.94
CA ASP A 153 -13.60 -12.98 0.91
C ASP A 153 -13.68 -11.46 1.04
N ARG A 154 -12.86 -10.88 1.91
CA ARG A 154 -12.82 -9.44 2.10
C ARG A 154 -12.24 -8.69 0.90
N SER A 155 -11.25 -9.28 0.24
CA SER A 155 -10.71 -8.75 -1.01
C SER A 155 -11.79 -8.68 -2.10
N ARG A 156 -12.58 -9.74 -2.25
CA ARG A 156 -13.69 -9.80 -3.22
C ARG A 156 -14.73 -8.72 -3.00
N GLU A 157 -15.18 -8.53 -1.76
CA GLU A 157 -16.14 -7.49 -1.43
C GLU A 157 -15.66 -6.10 -1.85
N ILE A 158 -14.37 -5.80 -1.64
CA ILE A 158 -13.78 -4.50 -1.97
C ILE A 158 -13.57 -4.38 -3.49
N LEU A 159 -13.24 -5.47 -4.16
CA LEU A 159 -13.13 -5.51 -5.62
C LEU A 159 -14.50 -5.29 -6.28
N ASP A 160 -15.57 -5.86 -5.74
CA ASP A 160 -16.95 -5.61 -6.19
C ASP A 160 -17.32 -4.13 -6.03
N MET A 161 -16.88 -3.48 -4.93
CA MET A 161 -17.04 -2.03 -4.79
C MET A 161 -16.28 -1.28 -5.90
N ALA A 162 -15.06 -1.68 -6.24
CA ALA A 162 -14.28 -1.05 -7.31
C ALA A 162 -14.99 -1.16 -8.67
N VAL A 163 -15.49 -2.34 -9.01
CA VAL A 163 -16.25 -2.61 -10.24
C VAL A 163 -17.53 -1.78 -10.28
N ASN A 164 -18.25 -1.69 -9.17
CA ASN A 164 -19.45 -0.85 -9.07
C ASN A 164 -19.14 0.63 -9.33
N GLU A 165 -18.01 1.16 -8.85
CA GLU A 165 -17.61 2.54 -9.14
C GLU A 165 -17.23 2.72 -10.62
N ALA A 166 -16.61 1.72 -11.25
CA ALA A 166 -16.30 1.71 -12.68
C ALA A 166 -17.57 1.72 -13.55
N LEU A 167 -18.57 0.88 -13.21
CA LEU A 167 -19.87 0.82 -13.88
C LEU A 167 -20.60 2.16 -13.93
N ASN A 168 -20.40 3.01 -12.92
CA ASN A 168 -21.02 4.33 -12.82
C ASN A 168 -20.28 5.44 -13.60
N ILE A 169 -19.16 5.11 -14.27
CA ILE A 169 -18.45 6.05 -15.16
C ILE A 169 -19.22 6.19 -16.47
N ARG A 170 -19.59 7.43 -16.80
CA ARG A 170 -20.37 7.74 -18.02
C ARG A 170 -19.52 7.73 -19.29
N ASP A 171 -18.27 8.16 -19.19
CA ASP A 171 -17.33 8.16 -20.30
C ASP A 171 -16.88 6.72 -20.57
N SER A 172 -17.27 6.18 -21.72
CA SER A 172 -16.97 4.78 -22.09
C SER A 172 -15.47 4.52 -22.20
N THR A 173 -14.70 5.48 -22.73
CA THR A 173 -13.25 5.31 -22.90
C THR A 173 -12.58 5.19 -21.54
N VAL A 174 -12.91 6.10 -20.60
CA VAL A 174 -12.37 6.05 -19.24
C VAL A 174 -12.84 4.81 -18.49
N ARG A 175 -14.10 4.38 -18.71
CA ARG A 175 -14.63 3.17 -18.09
C ARG A 175 -13.89 1.93 -18.57
N ASP A 176 -13.63 1.84 -19.87
CA ASP A 176 -12.95 0.69 -20.46
C ASP A 176 -11.48 0.62 -20.00
N GLU A 177 -10.79 1.76 -19.92
CA GLU A 177 -9.45 1.84 -19.29
C GLU A 177 -9.46 1.37 -17.82
N VAL A 178 -10.48 1.76 -17.06
CA VAL A 178 -10.63 1.32 -15.67
C VAL A 178 -10.88 -0.18 -15.60
N TYR A 179 -11.65 -0.74 -16.52
CA TYR A 179 -11.86 -2.18 -16.60
C TYR A 179 -10.58 -2.94 -16.93
N ASP A 180 -9.76 -2.46 -17.86
CA ASP A 180 -8.50 -3.13 -18.20
C ASP A 180 -7.55 -3.21 -17.00
N GLU A 181 -7.47 -2.15 -16.19
CA GLU A 181 -6.67 -2.14 -14.95
C GLU A 181 -7.31 -2.98 -13.83
N LEU A 182 -8.63 -2.96 -13.70
CA LEU A 182 -9.34 -3.83 -12.76
C LEU A 182 -9.26 -5.30 -13.18
N ASP A 183 -9.20 -5.62 -14.47
CA ASP A 183 -9.04 -6.97 -14.98
C ASP A 183 -7.74 -7.59 -14.49
N MET A 184 -6.64 -6.81 -14.47
CA MET A 184 -5.39 -7.26 -13.85
C MET A 184 -5.56 -7.54 -12.34
N SER A 185 -6.31 -6.70 -11.63
CA SER A 185 -6.62 -6.92 -10.21
C SER A 185 -7.51 -8.15 -9.99
N ILE A 186 -8.50 -8.34 -10.87
CA ILE A 186 -9.40 -9.50 -10.90
C ILE A 186 -8.60 -10.76 -11.14
N ARG A 187 -7.71 -10.78 -12.14
CA ARG A 187 -6.82 -11.92 -12.42
C ARG A 187 -5.92 -12.24 -11.24
N VAL A 188 -5.30 -11.27 -10.58
CA VAL A 188 -4.51 -11.54 -9.37
C VAL A 188 -5.38 -12.19 -8.29
N VAL A 189 -6.61 -11.71 -8.11
CA VAL A 189 -7.55 -12.28 -7.14
C VAL A 189 -8.11 -13.65 -7.59
N GLN A 190 -8.23 -13.90 -8.91
CA GLN A 190 -8.88 -15.07 -9.54
C GLN A 190 -7.93 -16.17 -10.05
N GLU A 191 -6.65 -15.91 -10.31
CA GLU A 191 -5.71 -16.88 -10.89
C GLU A 191 -5.09 -17.82 -9.84
N HIS A 192 -5.13 -17.51 -8.54
CA HIS A 192 -4.75 -18.48 -7.49
C HIS A 192 -5.95 -19.29 -6.95
N TRP A 193 -6.96 -19.51 -7.79
CA TRP A 193 -8.10 -20.41 -7.52
C TRP A 193 -7.89 -21.84 -7.99
N LEU A 194 -6.80 -22.12 -8.72
CA LEU A 194 -6.42 -23.44 -9.23
C LEU A 194 -5.07 -23.88 -8.63
#